data_AF-A0A2N1HI59-F1
#
_entry.id   AF-A0A2N1HI59-F1
#
_cell.length_a   1.000
_cell.length_b   1.000
_cell.length_c   1.000
_cell.angle_alpha   90.00
_cell.angle_beta   90.00
_cell.angle_gamma   90.00
#
_symmetry.space_group_name_H-M   'P 1'
#
loop_
_entity.id
_entity.type
_entity.pdbx_description
1 polymer ?
#
loop_
_entity_poly.entity_id
_entity_poly.type
_entity_poly.pdbx_seq_one_letter_code
_entity_poly.pdbx_strand_id
1 'polypeptide(L)'
;MARKGNSIAAIASRALGIEQKFLPERLRNRLNYYVKDESLKEQLLDEPDTSSESVDYKSRTVRAGNKNFIRNLVILDTLFEDKRVVTKWLNGAELPKGKLEQHFAEWRAKKMLYQALESRLPELSEFLSKGNIDWVEDEIPYPFSDGEFTSVELIANVITADNNPSPYDSAIKAVITNQFGELGQILEHASAEFLNGEGQWLNLLYQAKRKEYEEFHTLLNKY
;
A
#
# COMPACT_ATOMS: atom_id res chain seq x y z
N MET A 1 -4.63 -35.13 26.97
CA MET A 1 -4.45 -33.76 26.46
C MET A 1 -4.26 -33.81 24.96
N ALA A 2 -5.25 -33.38 24.18
CA ALA A 2 -5.28 -33.50 22.72
C ALA A 2 -4.24 -32.58 22.06
N ARG A 3 -3.36 -33.13 21.20
CA ARG A 3 -2.45 -32.33 20.38
C ARG A 3 -3.24 -31.69 19.23
N LYS A 4 -3.38 -30.35 19.27
CA LYS A 4 -4.02 -29.51 18.24
C LYS A 4 -3.53 -29.88 16.84
N GLY A 5 -4.46 -30.19 15.94
CA GLY A 5 -4.20 -30.21 14.50
C GLY A 5 -3.59 -28.87 14.05
N ASN A 6 -2.62 -28.92 13.14
CA ASN A 6 -1.92 -27.73 12.68
C ASN A 6 -2.87 -26.85 11.85
N SER A 7 -3.43 -25.81 12.47
CA SER A 7 -4.24 -24.76 11.80
C SER A 7 -3.53 -24.19 10.56
N ILE A 8 -4.29 -23.69 9.56
CA ILE A 8 -3.71 -23.01 8.38
C ILE A 8 -2.76 -21.86 8.78
N ALA A 9 -3.03 -21.20 9.90
CA ALA A 9 -2.12 -20.22 10.49
C ALA A 9 -0.74 -20.82 10.81
N ALA A 10 -0.69 -22.01 11.44
CA ALA A 10 0.58 -22.69 11.72
C ALA A 10 1.33 -23.11 10.45
N ILE A 11 0.60 -23.48 9.39
CA ILE A 11 1.20 -23.82 8.10
C ILE A 11 1.76 -22.56 7.42
N ALA A 12 1.00 -21.47 7.40
CA ALA A 12 1.45 -20.18 6.86
C ALA A 12 2.66 -19.62 7.62
N SER A 13 2.68 -19.71 8.95
CA SER A 13 3.84 -19.30 9.76
C SER A 13 5.12 -20.04 9.38
N ARG A 14 5.03 -21.36 9.20
CA ARG A 14 6.18 -22.18 8.74
C ARG A 14 6.59 -21.84 7.33
N ALA A 15 5.64 -21.53 6.46
CA ALA A 15 5.92 -21.12 5.09
C ALA A 15 6.69 -19.79 5.02
N LEU A 16 6.33 -18.85 5.90
CA LEU A 16 6.96 -17.54 6.02
C LEU A 16 8.24 -17.54 6.86
N GLY A 17 8.48 -18.58 7.66
CA GLY A 17 9.63 -18.64 8.57
C GLY A 17 9.49 -17.75 9.81
N ILE A 18 8.26 -17.48 10.25
CA ILE A 18 7.95 -16.62 11.41
C ILE A 18 7.19 -17.40 12.48
N GLU A 19 7.21 -16.91 13.73
CA GLU A 19 6.34 -17.47 14.78
C GLU A 19 4.86 -17.17 14.51
N GLN A 20 3.96 -18.07 14.91
CA GLN A 20 2.52 -17.93 14.69
C GLN A 20 1.89 -16.70 15.34
N LYS A 21 2.44 -16.22 16.45
CA LYS A 21 1.96 -14.99 17.12
C LYS A 21 2.14 -13.74 16.26
N PHE A 22 3.07 -13.75 15.30
CA PHE A 22 3.32 -12.64 14.38
C PHE A 22 2.44 -12.66 13.14
N LEU A 23 1.57 -13.68 12.96
CA LEU A 23 0.53 -13.63 11.93
C LEU A 23 -0.64 -12.73 12.40
N PRO A 24 -0.96 -11.65 11.69
CA PRO A 24 -2.12 -10.83 12.00
C PRO A 24 -3.41 -11.66 11.96
N GLU A 25 -4.34 -11.38 12.87
CA GLU A 25 -5.62 -12.10 12.94
C GLU A 25 -6.42 -11.97 11.65
N ARG A 26 -6.40 -10.79 11.02
CA ARG A 26 -6.99 -10.55 9.71
C ARG A 26 -6.47 -11.52 8.64
N LEU A 27 -5.15 -11.73 8.58
CA LEU A 27 -4.54 -12.68 7.64
C LEU A 27 -4.93 -14.12 7.97
N ARG A 28 -4.99 -14.50 9.26
CA ARG A 28 -5.46 -15.83 9.68
C ARG A 28 -6.91 -16.08 9.23
N ASN A 29 -7.78 -15.08 9.39
CA ASN A 29 -9.18 -15.17 8.96
C ASN A 29 -9.31 -15.29 7.44
N ARG A 30 -8.54 -14.50 6.68
CA ARG A 30 -8.47 -14.60 5.22
C ARG A 30 -8.00 -15.97 4.74
N LEU A 31 -6.93 -16.51 5.32
CA LEU A 31 -6.42 -17.85 5.01
C LEU A 31 -7.48 -18.95 5.24
N ASN A 32 -8.28 -18.85 6.30
CA ASN A 32 -9.40 -19.77 6.53
C ASN A 32 -10.46 -19.70 5.42
N TYR A 33 -10.66 -18.54 4.78
CA TYR A 33 -11.56 -18.43 3.63
C TYR A 33 -11.01 -19.08 2.36
N TYR A 34 -9.68 -19.17 2.20
CA TYR A 34 -9.06 -19.91 1.10
C TYR A 34 -9.09 -21.42 1.31
N VAL A 35 -9.00 -21.88 2.56
CA VAL A 35 -9.18 -23.31 2.89
C VAL A 35 -10.58 -23.81 2.53
N LYS A 36 -11.59 -22.93 2.59
CA LYS A 36 -12.97 -23.23 2.18
C LYS A 36 -13.18 -23.15 0.66
N ASP A 37 -12.17 -22.73 -0.10
CA ASP A 37 -12.22 -22.62 -1.55
C ASP A 37 -11.78 -23.94 -2.18
N GLU A 38 -12.72 -24.75 -2.66
CA GLU A 38 -12.44 -26.06 -3.23
C GLU A 38 -11.41 -26.00 -4.38
N SER A 39 -11.29 -24.86 -5.09
CA SER A 39 -10.31 -24.69 -6.17
C SER A 39 -8.85 -24.61 -5.70
N LEU A 40 -8.60 -24.24 -4.45
CA LEU A 40 -7.24 -24.08 -3.89
C LEU A 40 -6.97 -25.02 -2.71
N LYS A 41 -8.01 -25.66 -2.18
CA LYS A 41 -7.98 -26.47 -0.97
C LYS A 41 -6.93 -27.56 -1.02
N GLU A 42 -6.85 -28.30 -2.13
CA GLU A 42 -5.86 -29.38 -2.34
C GLU A 42 -4.41 -28.86 -2.37
N GLN A 43 -4.20 -27.62 -2.81
CA GLN A 43 -2.88 -26.98 -2.87
C GLN A 43 -2.48 -26.35 -1.52
N LEU A 44 -3.47 -26.07 -0.67
CA LEU A 44 -3.31 -25.50 0.68
C LEU A 44 -3.18 -26.58 1.75
N LEU A 45 -3.87 -27.70 1.55
CA LEU A 45 -3.97 -28.85 2.43
C LEU A 45 -3.93 -30.10 1.56
N ASP A 46 -2.93 -30.97 1.74
CA ASP A 46 -2.87 -32.24 0.99
C ASP A 46 -4.13 -33.10 1.27
N GLU A 47 -4.66 -33.78 0.23
CA GLU A 47 -5.83 -34.67 0.31
C GLU A 47 -5.65 -35.87 1.29
N PRO A 48 -6.75 -36.44 1.83
CA PRO A 48 -6.70 -37.60 2.73
C PRO A 48 -6.36 -38.93 2.01
N ASP A 49 -5.65 -39.83 2.70
CA ASP A 49 -5.54 -41.24 2.29
C ASP A 49 -6.95 -41.86 2.11
N THR A 50 -7.21 -42.36 0.91
CA THR A 50 -8.41 -43.10 0.49
C THR A 50 -8.34 -44.60 0.84
N SER A 51 -7.74 -44.97 1.97
CA SER A 51 -7.70 -46.37 2.39
C SER A 51 -8.08 -46.62 3.84
N SER A 52 -9.02 -47.57 3.96
CA SER A 52 -9.23 -48.50 5.08
C SER A 52 -10.14 -48.03 6.21
N GLU A 53 -11.38 -48.50 6.13
CA GLU A 53 -12.12 -49.00 7.28
C GLU A 53 -11.18 -49.84 8.16
N SER A 54 -10.82 -49.37 9.36
CA SER A 54 -10.29 -50.22 10.43
C SER A 54 -10.41 -49.47 11.76
N VAL A 55 -10.84 -50.20 12.79
CA VAL A 55 -11.31 -49.70 14.09
C VAL A 55 -10.18 -49.22 15.01
N ASP A 56 -8.92 -49.35 14.59
CA ASP A 56 -7.75 -48.89 15.34
C ASP A 56 -7.15 -47.61 14.74
N TYR A 57 -7.76 -46.47 15.09
CA TYR A 57 -7.32 -45.16 14.63
C TYR A 57 -5.94 -44.79 15.19
N LYS A 58 -4.89 -44.91 14.36
CA LYS A 58 -3.60 -44.23 14.58
C LYS A 58 -3.65 -42.81 14.00
N SER A 59 -3.35 -41.84 14.86
CA SER A 59 -3.18 -40.41 14.57
C SER A 59 -2.41 -40.16 13.26
N ARG A 60 -3.08 -39.60 12.26
CA ARG A 60 -2.47 -39.22 10.96
C ARG A 60 -1.41 -38.13 11.13
N THR A 61 -0.29 -38.26 10.44
CA THR A 61 0.75 -37.22 10.33
C THR A 61 0.33 -36.18 9.29
N VAL A 62 0.17 -34.92 9.72
CA VAL A 62 -0.16 -33.81 8.81
C VAL A 62 1.12 -33.36 8.08
N ARG A 63 1.16 -33.53 6.75
CA ARG A 63 2.24 -33.08 5.87
C ARG A 63 2.12 -31.58 5.57
N ALA A 64 3.24 -30.95 5.25
CA ALA A 64 3.31 -29.51 4.98
C ALA A 64 2.77 -29.25 3.57
N GLY A 65 1.62 -28.57 3.45
CA GLY A 65 1.14 -28.07 2.16
C GLY A 65 2.24 -27.30 1.43
N ASN A 66 2.15 -27.20 0.09
CA ASN A 66 3.24 -26.68 -0.74
C ASN A 66 3.73 -25.33 -0.20
N LYS A 67 4.91 -25.34 0.43
CA LYS A 67 5.46 -24.20 1.17
C LYS A 67 5.55 -22.96 0.28
N ASN A 68 5.89 -23.15 -0.99
CA ASN A 68 6.00 -22.08 -1.97
C ASN A 68 4.61 -21.57 -2.36
N PHE A 69 3.64 -22.46 -2.56
CA PHE A 69 2.26 -22.09 -2.83
C PHE A 69 1.67 -21.23 -1.71
N ILE A 70 1.82 -21.68 -0.46
CA ILE A 70 1.30 -20.97 0.72
C ILE A 70 2.02 -19.64 0.92
N ARG A 71 3.33 -19.59 0.71
CA ARG A 71 4.09 -18.33 0.74
C ARG A 71 3.59 -17.37 -0.33
N ASN A 72 3.39 -17.85 -1.56
CA ASN A 72 2.89 -17.02 -2.67
C ASN A 72 1.47 -16.53 -2.41
N LEU A 73 0.58 -17.40 -1.91
CA LEU A 73 -0.76 -17.00 -1.50
C LEU A 73 -0.69 -15.89 -0.45
N VAL A 74 0.09 -16.05 0.61
CA VAL A 74 0.19 -15.02 1.65
C VAL A 74 0.70 -13.71 1.06
N ILE A 75 1.73 -13.74 0.22
CA ILE A 75 2.28 -12.54 -0.42
C ILE A 75 1.22 -11.87 -1.29
N LEU A 76 0.58 -12.60 -2.20
CA LEU A 76 -0.44 -12.06 -3.10
C LEU A 76 -1.66 -11.54 -2.33
N ASP A 77 -2.13 -12.30 -1.34
CA ASP A 77 -3.25 -11.89 -0.49
C ASP A 77 -2.96 -10.60 0.29
N THR A 78 -1.72 -10.45 0.77
CA THR A 78 -1.27 -9.26 1.50
C THR A 78 -1.11 -8.05 0.56
N LEU A 79 -0.59 -8.26 -0.65
CA LEU A 79 -0.35 -7.18 -1.60
C LEU A 79 -1.63 -6.65 -2.24
N PHE A 80 -2.53 -7.55 -2.65
CA PHE A 80 -3.67 -7.19 -3.49
C PHE A 80 -4.99 -7.13 -2.74
N GLU A 81 -5.08 -7.76 -1.58
CA GLU A 81 -6.27 -7.82 -0.72
C GLU A 81 -7.59 -8.27 -1.39
N ASP A 82 -7.60 -8.70 -2.66
CA ASP A 82 -8.76 -9.22 -3.39
C ASP A 82 -8.68 -10.73 -3.57
N LYS A 83 -9.52 -11.46 -2.84
CA LYS A 83 -9.59 -12.93 -2.89
C LYS A 83 -9.84 -13.45 -4.31
N ARG A 84 -10.75 -12.84 -5.06
CA ARG A 84 -11.15 -13.35 -6.38
C ARG A 84 -10.01 -13.24 -7.38
N VAL A 85 -9.30 -12.12 -7.36
CA VAL A 85 -8.14 -11.89 -8.23
C VAL A 85 -6.99 -12.82 -7.86
N VAL A 86 -6.67 -12.92 -6.57
CA VAL A 86 -5.60 -13.80 -6.07
C VAL A 86 -5.89 -15.27 -6.37
N THR A 87 -7.12 -15.75 -6.15
CA THR A 87 -7.50 -17.13 -6.51
C THR A 87 -7.35 -17.39 -8.00
N LYS A 88 -7.74 -16.45 -8.87
CA LYS A 88 -7.57 -16.60 -10.33
C LYS A 88 -6.10 -16.73 -10.72
N TRP A 89 -5.23 -15.89 -10.17
CA TRP A 89 -3.79 -15.94 -10.47
C TRP A 89 -3.11 -17.20 -9.94
N LEU A 90 -3.48 -17.66 -8.74
CA LEU A 90 -2.98 -18.92 -8.20
C LEU A 90 -3.40 -20.13 -9.05
N ASN A 91 -4.54 -20.05 -9.73
CA ASN A 91 -5.01 -21.04 -10.70
C ASN A 91 -4.45 -20.83 -12.12
N GLY A 92 -3.42 -20.00 -12.29
CA GLY A 92 -2.72 -19.84 -13.57
C GLY A 92 -3.34 -18.85 -14.54
N ALA A 93 -4.28 -18.01 -14.11
CA ALA A 93 -4.77 -16.91 -14.95
C ALA A 93 -3.62 -15.94 -15.29
N GLU A 94 -3.62 -15.40 -16.51
CA GLU A 94 -2.65 -14.39 -16.91
C GLU A 94 -2.74 -13.16 -16.00
N LEU A 95 -1.57 -12.60 -15.68
CA LEU A 95 -1.46 -11.33 -14.96
C LEU A 95 -1.35 -10.18 -15.97
N PRO A 96 -2.44 -9.44 -16.24
CA PRO A 96 -2.39 -8.31 -17.16
C PRO A 96 -1.51 -7.20 -16.57
N LYS A 97 -0.42 -6.86 -17.28
CA LYS A 97 0.57 -5.87 -16.82
C LYS A 97 -0.04 -4.54 -16.39
N GLY A 98 -1.01 -4.01 -17.14
CA GLY A 98 -1.66 -2.75 -16.78
C GLY A 98 -2.42 -2.78 -15.46
N LYS A 99 -3.07 -3.90 -15.11
CA LYS A 99 -3.72 -4.03 -13.78
C LYS A 99 -2.71 -4.22 -12.66
N LEU A 100 -1.59 -4.91 -12.93
CA LEU A 100 -0.51 -5.04 -11.97
C LEU A 100 0.11 -3.68 -11.62
N GLU A 101 0.35 -2.84 -12.63
CA GLU A 101 0.88 -1.49 -12.42
C GLU A 101 -0.06 -0.63 -11.56
N GLN A 102 -1.37 -0.67 -11.84
CA GLN A 102 -2.37 0.00 -11.01
C GLN A 102 -2.32 -0.48 -9.55
N HIS A 103 -2.33 -1.80 -9.33
CA HIS A 103 -2.26 -2.35 -7.97
C HIS A 103 -0.93 -2.04 -7.27
N PHE A 104 0.18 -1.94 -8.01
CA PHE A 104 1.46 -1.52 -7.45
C PHE A 104 1.45 -0.04 -7.05
N ALA A 105 0.81 0.84 -7.82
CA ALA A 105 0.62 2.23 -7.45
C ALA A 105 -0.23 2.35 -6.17
N GLU A 106 -1.37 1.65 -6.11
CA GLU A 106 -2.23 1.58 -4.92
C GLU A 106 -1.46 1.05 -3.70
N TRP A 107 -0.65 0.01 -3.88
CA TRP A 107 0.15 -0.57 -2.80
C TRP A 107 1.24 0.39 -2.30
N ARG A 108 1.92 1.12 -3.20
CA ARG A 108 2.90 2.15 -2.80
C ARG A 108 2.22 3.25 -1.98
N ALA A 109 1.05 3.72 -2.40
CA ALA A 109 0.27 4.72 -1.66
C ALA A 109 -0.13 4.20 -0.26
N LYS A 110 -0.66 2.97 -0.17
CA LYS A 110 -0.97 2.32 1.11
C LYS A 110 0.27 2.20 2.01
N LYS A 111 1.41 1.78 1.45
CA LYS A 111 2.67 1.65 2.19
C LYS A 111 3.11 2.99 2.78
N MET A 112 3.08 4.06 1.97
CA MET A 112 3.43 5.41 2.42
C MET A 112 2.51 5.89 3.55
N LEU A 113 1.19 5.67 3.40
CA LEU A 113 0.23 5.97 4.46
C LEU A 113 0.53 5.19 5.75
N TYR A 114 0.81 3.89 5.65
CA TYR A 114 1.15 3.10 6.83
C TYR A 114 2.45 3.55 7.50
N GLN A 115 3.48 3.91 6.73
CA GLN A 115 4.73 4.43 7.28
C GLN A 115 4.51 5.77 8.00
N ALA A 116 3.69 6.65 7.44
CA ALA A 116 3.33 7.91 8.09
C ALA A 116 2.55 7.67 9.39
N LEU A 117 1.54 6.78 9.36
CA LEU A 117 0.77 6.40 10.55
C LEU A 117 1.63 5.69 11.62
N GLU A 118 2.64 4.92 11.22
CA GLU A 118 3.54 4.22 12.14
C GLU A 118 4.26 5.20 13.08
N SER A 119 4.73 6.34 12.54
CA SER A 119 5.37 7.39 13.33
C SER A 119 4.43 8.04 14.36
N ARG A 120 3.11 7.99 14.13
CA ARG A 120 2.06 8.56 15.00
C ARG A 120 1.36 7.54 15.87
N LEU A 121 1.80 6.28 15.88
CA LEU A 121 1.21 5.25 16.75
C LEU A 121 1.13 5.66 18.24
N PRO A 122 2.12 6.38 18.82
CA PRO A 122 2.01 6.86 20.19
C PRO A 122 0.86 7.86 20.39
N GLU A 123 0.74 8.85 19.50
CA GLU A 123 -0.31 9.87 19.53
C GLU A 123 -1.69 9.27 19.25
N LEU A 124 -1.78 8.34 18.30
CA LEU A 124 -3.00 7.56 18.04
C LEU A 124 -3.40 6.74 19.25
N SER A 125 -2.44 6.10 19.92
CA SER A 125 -2.71 5.35 21.15
C SER A 125 -3.23 6.26 22.26
N GLU A 126 -2.64 7.45 22.43
CA GLU A 126 -3.10 8.44 23.40
C GLU A 126 -4.50 8.96 23.08
N PHE A 127 -4.76 9.31 21.82
CA PHE A 127 -6.07 9.72 21.33
C PHE A 127 -7.14 8.65 21.59
N LEU A 128 -6.88 7.40 21.17
CA LEU A 128 -7.80 6.28 21.34
C LEU A 128 -7.99 5.86 22.81
N SER A 129 -7.08 6.29 23.70
CA SER A 129 -7.21 6.07 25.14
C SER A 129 -8.11 7.09 25.84
N LYS A 130 -8.52 8.17 25.15
CA LYS A 130 -9.53 9.10 25.66
C LYS A 130 -10.86 8.33 25.78
N GLY A 131 -11.33 8.10 27.00
CA GLY A 131 -12.56 7.33 27.24
C GLY A 131 -13.86 8.01 26.77
N ASN A 132 -13.76 9.23 26.21
CA ASN A 132 -14.87 10.12 25.87
C ASN A 132 -14.61 10.88 24.55
N ILE A 133 -14.10 10.19 23.53
CA ILE A 133 -13.88 10.80 22.20
C ILE A 133 -15.20 11.31 21.63
N ASP A 134 -15.26 12.61 21.36
CA ASP A 134 -16.31 13.22 20.55
C ASP A 134 -15.91 13.14 19.08
N TRP A 135 -16.43 12.15 18.35
CA TRP A 135 -16.06 11.94 16.95
C TRP A 135 -16.49 13.06 15.99
N VAL A 136 -17.21 14.08 16.46
CA VAL A 136 -17.56 15.28 15.68
C VAL A 136 -16.52 16.38 15.86
N GLU A 137 -15.97 16.53 17.07
CA GLU A 137 -15.10 17.65 17.44
C GLU A 137 -13.62 17.22 17.64
N ASP A 138 -13.38 15.99 18.10
CA ASP A 138 -12.04 15.45 18.33
C ASP A 138 -11.43 14.92 17.03
N GLU A 139 -10.31 15.52 16.63
CA GLU A 139 -9.55 15.07 15.45
C GLU A 139 -8.54 13.99 15.82
N ILE A 140 -8.58 12.89 15.06
CA ILE A 140 -7.52 11.88 15.07
C ILE A 140 -6.22 12.59 14.67
N PRO A 141 -5.08 12.33 15.37
CA PRO A 141 -3.78 12.88 14.99
C PRO A 141 -3.52 12.71 13.50
N TYR A 142 -3.47 13.83 12.78
CA TYR A 142 -3.32 13.83 11.34
C TYR A 142 -1.86 13.51 11.00
N PRO A 143 -1.56 12.40 10.32
CA PRO A 143 -0.19 11.95 10.12
C PRO A 143 0.64 12.87 9.21
N PHE A 144 0.03 13.93 8.67
CA PHE A 144 0.64 14.84 7.70
C PHE A 144 0.63 16.32 8.15
N SER A 145 0.32 16.62 9.41
CA SER A 145 0.26 18.00 9.92
C SER A 145 1.64 18.63 10.14
N ASP A 146 2.65 17.85 10.53
CA ASP A 146 3.94 18.39 10.98
C ASP A 146 5.11 17.92 10.11
N GLY A 147 5.29 18.59 8.98
CA GLY A 147 6.61 18.99 8.44
C GLY A 147 7.56 17.93 7.85
N GLU A 148 7.54 16.66 8.26
CA GLU A 148 8.46 15.64 7.72
C GLU A 148 7.86 14.78 6.60
N PHE A 149 6.53 14.66 6.56
CA PHE A 149 5.79 14.08 5.44
C PHE A 149 4.53 14.91 5.26
N THR A 150 4.68 16.09 4.66
CA THR A 150 3.52 16.91 4.35
C THR A 150 2.58 16.14 3.40
N SER A 151 1.27 16.35 3.53
CA SER A 151 0.28 15.77 2.60
C SER A 151 0.64 16.06 1.14
N VAL A 152 1.26 17.22 0.96
CA VAL A 152 1.84 17.79 -0.24
C VAL A 152 2.93 16.86 -0.83
N GLU A 153 3.94 16.45 -0.05
CA GLU A 153 4.99 15.51 -0.50
C GLU A 153 4.43 14.11 -0.84
N LEU A 154 3.40 13.67 -0.13
CA LEU A 154 2.73 12.39 -0.41
C LEU A 154 1.91 12.46 -1.70
N ILE A 155 1.23 13.58 -1.97
CA ILE A 155 0.56 13.88 -3.24
C ILE A 155 1.59 13.90 -4.38
N ALA A 156 2.73 14.56 -4.21
CA ALA A 156 3.82 14.56 -5.19
C ALA A 156 4.34 13.14 -5.47
N ASN A 157 4.49 12.32 -4.44
CA ASN A 157 4.95 10.94 -4.58
C ASN A 157 3.89 10.03 -5.25
N VAL A 158 2.60 10.25 -5.00
CA VAL A 158 1.50 9.57 -5.70
C VAL A 158 1.46 9.98 -7.18
N ILE A 159 1.67 11.26 -7.48
CA ILE A 159 1.79 11.77 -8.86
C ILE A 159 2.97 11.11 -9.59
N THR A 160 4.12 10.89 -8.93
CA THR A 160 5.25 10.16 -9.53
C THR A 160 5.05 8.67 -9.72
N ALA A 161 4.07 8.08 -9.03
CA ALA A 161 3.74 6.67 -9.21
C ALA A 161 2.87 6.44 -10.46
N ASP A 162 2.30 7.50 -11.03
CA ASP A 162 1.68 7.48 -12.35
C ASP A 162 2.76 7.51 -13.44
N ASN A 163 2.66 6.60 -14.41
CA ASN A 163 3.61 6.51 -15.52
C ASN A 163 3.34 7.56 -16.62
N ASN A 164 2.17 8.23 -16.59
CA ASN A 164 1.80 9.32 -17.51
C ASN A 164 1.04 10.43 -16.76
N PRO A 165 1.69 11.15 -15.82
CA PRO A 165 1.04 12.25 -15.11
C PRO A 165 0.64 13.35 -16.09
N SER A 166 -0.49 14.01 -15.85
CA SER A 166 -0.87 15.16 -16.66
C SER A 166 0.15 16.31 -16.48
N PRO A 167 0.23 17.27 -17.42
CA PRO A 167 1.07 18.44 -17.24
C PRO A 167 0.72 19.21 -15.95
N TYR A 168 -0.56 19.29 -15.59
CA TYR A 168 -1.03 19.92 -14.35
C TYR A 168 -0.51 19.20 -13.10
N ASP A 169 -0.60 17.87 -13.05
CA ASP A 169 -0.10 17.08 -11.92
C ASP A 169 1.43 17.21 -11.78
N SER A 170 2.13 17.19 -12.91
CA SER A 170 3.59 17.39 -12.95
C SER A 170 3.99 18.79 -12.47
N ALA A 171 3.22 19.82 -12.82
CA ALA A 171 3.44 21.20 -12.37
C ALA A 171 3.19 21.35 -10.86
N ILE A 172 2.12 20.74 -10.33
CA ILE A 172 1.87 20.67 -8.88
C ILE A 172 3.06 20.02 -8.18
N LYS A 173 3.52 18.86 -8.65
CA LYS A 173 4.69 18.18 -8.09
C LYS A 173 5.92 19.10 -8.04
N ALA A 174 6.24 19.80 -9.14
CA ALA A 174 7.40 20.69 -9.20
C ALA A 174 7.32 21.86 -8.20
N VAL A 175 6.12 22.39 -7.95
CA VAL A 175 5.90 23.41 -6.90
C VAL A 175 6.16 22.82 -5.52
N ILE A 176 5.62 21.63 -5.26
CA ILE A 176 5.71 20.93 -3.97
C ILE A 176 7.16 20.58 -3.62
N THR A 177 7.92 20.11 -4.61
CA THR A 177 9.34 19.72 -4.43
C THR A 177 10.31 20.89 -4.55
N ASN A 178 9.80 22.13 -4.64
CA ASN A 178 10.58 23.35 -4.86
C ASN A 178 11.46 23.32 -6.13
N GLN A 179 11.11 22.52 -7.14
CA GLN A 179 11.81 22.41 -8.41
C GLN A 179 11.29 23.43 -9.43
N PHE A 180 11.43 24.72 -9.12
CA PHE A 180 10.88 25.80 -9.95
C PHE A 180 11.43 25.86 -11.39
N GLY A 181 12.62 25.32 -11.65
CA GLY A 181 13.14 25.17 -13.02
C GLY A 181 12.36 24.13 -13.85
N GLU A 182 11.94 23.04 -13.21
CA GLU A 182 11.10 21.99 -13.83
C GLU A 182 9.68 22.53 -14.07
N LEU A 183 9.14 23.29 -13.11
CA LEU A 183 7.87 24.00 -13.28
C LEU A 183 7.89 24.91 -14.53
N GLY A 184 8.96 25.68 -14.71
CA GLY A 184 9.13 26.54 -15.89
C GLY A 184 9.07 25.77 -17.21
N GLN A 185 9.77 24.62 -17.28
CA GLN A 185 9.74 23.77 -18.47
C GLN A 185 8.33 23.23 -18.75
N ILE A 186 7.62 22.78 -17.71
CA ILE A 186 6.26 22.24 -17.86
C ILE A 186 5.29 23.30 -18.38
N LEU A 187 5.36 24.52 -17.82
CA LEU A 187 4.51 25.65 -18.25
C LEU A 187 4.79 26.08 -19.69
N GLU A 188 6.03 25.99 -20.16
CA GLU A 188 6.39 26.29 -21.56
C GLU A 188 5.85 25.25 -22.54
N HIS A 189 5.96 23.96 -22.20
CA HIS A 189 5.55 22.86 -23.09
C HIS A 189 4.03 22.65 -23.16
N ALA A 190 3.30 22.98 -22.09
CA ALA A 190 1.85 22.79 -22.00
C ALA A 190 1.08 24.10 -21.71
N SER A 191 1.57 25.22 -22.28
CA SER A 191 1.07 26.58 -21.99
C SER A 191 -0.45 26.75 -22.06
N ALA A 192 -1.13 26.12 -23.02
CA ALA A 192 -2.57 26.24 -23.21
C ALA A 192 -3.40 25.81 -21.98
N GLU A 193 -2.92 24.82 -21.21
CA GLU A 193 -3.59 24.30 -20.01
C GLU A 193 -3.48 25.25 -18.81
N PHE A 194 -2.50 26.16 -18.81
CA PHE A 194 -2.21 27.06 -17.68
C PHE A 194 -2.54 28.52 -17.96
N LEU A 195 -3.16 28.83 -19.11
CA LEU A 195 -3.60 30.19 -19.43
C LEU A 195 -4.85 30.57 -18.63
N ASN A 196 -5.77 29.63 -18.40
CA ASN A 196 -7.11 29.88 -17.88
C ASN A 196 -7.51 28.83 -16.83
N GLY A 197 -8.48 29.16 -15.96
CA GLY A 197 -9.04 28.20 -15.00
C GLY A 197 -8.08 27.85 -13.86
N GLU A 198 -8.21 26.64 -13.31
CA GLU A 198 -7.42 26.18 -12.16
C GLU A 198 -5.91 26.07 -12.47
N GLY A 199 -5.47 26.03 -13.73
CA GLY A 199 -4.04 26.05 -14.09
C GLY A 199 -3.36 27.42 -13.93
N GLN A 200 -4.14 28.51 -13.92
CA GLN A 200 -3.58 29.87 -14.01
C GLN A 200 -2.75 30.27 -12.78
N TRP A 201 -3.09 29.75 -11.60
CA TRP A 201 -2.37 30.09 -10.36
C TRP A 201 -0.93 29.57 -10.38
N LEU A 202 -0.65 28.44 -11.03
CA LEU A 202 0.70 27.87 -11.18
C LEU A 202 1.61 28.79 -12.00
N ASN A 203 1.06 29.39 -13.06
CA ASN A 203 1.76 30.35 -13.90
C ASN A 203 2.05 31.65 -13.14
N LEU A 204 1.07 32.16 -12.38
CA LEU A 204 1.26 33.34 -11.52
C LEU A 204 2.30 33.11 -10.43
N LEU A 205 2.29 31.93 -9.79
CA LEU A 205 3.27 31.53 -8.79
C LEU A 205 4.69 31.49 -9.37
N TYR A 206 4.85 30.87 -10.55
CA TYR A 206 6.14 30.81 -11.22
C TYR A 206 6.68 32.21 -11.57
N GLN A 207 5.83 33.10 -12.10
CA GLN A 207 6.21 34.48 -12.41
C GLN A 207 6.64 35.26 -11.16
N ALA A 208 5.91 35.12 -10.04
CA ALA A 208 6.27 35.75 -8.78
C ALA A 208 7.64 35.28 -8.28
N LYS A 209 7.88 33.95 -8.29
CA LYS A 209 9.16 33.37 -7.88
C LYS A 209 10.32 33.78 -8.77
N ARG A 210 10.12 33.83 -10.09
CA ARG A 210 11.12 34.30 -11.03
C ARG A 210 11.50 35.76 -10.77
N LYS A 211 10.50 36.62 -10.50
CA LYS A 211 10.73 38.03 -10.19
C LYS A 211 11.52 38.20 -8.88
N GLU A 212 11.19 37.43 -7.83
CA GLU A 212 11.97 37.41 -6.58
C GLU A 212 13.43 37.05 -6.85
N TYR A 213 13.70 36.03 -7.67
CA TYR A 213 15.06 35.65 -8.05
C TYR A 213 15.79 36.74 -8.85
N GLU A 214 15.12 37.39 -9.79
CA GLU A 214 15.68 38.49 -10.59
C GLU A 214 16.02 39.71 -9.71
N GLU A 215 15.13 40.07 -8.77
CA GLU A 215 15.36 41.14 -7.79
C GLU A 215 16.56 40.80 -6.87
N PHE A 216 16.64 39.57 -6.39
CA PHE A 216 17.76 39.08 -5.56
C PHE A 216 19.09 39.09 -6.33
N HIS A 217 19.08 38.68 -7.60
CA HIS A 217 20.27 38.71 -8.45
C HIS A 217 20.73 40.15 -8.72
N THR A 218 19.80 41.07 -8.93
CA THR A 218 20.10 42.50 -9.16
C THR A 218 20.70 43.16 -7.91
N LEU A 219 20.24 42.77 -6.72
CA LEU A 219 20.81 43.17 -5.43
C LEU A 219 22.23 42.63 -5.25
N LEU A 220 22.46 41.35 -5.55
CA LEU A 220 23.79 40.74 -5.47
C LEU A 220 24.80 41.38 -6.42
N ASN A 221 24.39 41.80 -7.62
CA ASN A 221 25.26 42.47 -8.58
C ASN A 221 25.50 43.96 -8.28
N LYS A 222 24.83 44.54 -7.28
CA LYS A 222 25.07 45.91 -6.81
C LYS A 222 26.15 45.98 -5.72
N TYR A 223 26.53 44.85 -5.14
CA TYR A 223 27.59 44.70 -4.15
C TYR A 223 28.78 43.92 -4.73
#